data_AF-H9FFC5-F1
#
_entry.id   AF-H9FFC5-F1
#
_cell.length_a   1.000
_cell.length_b   1.000
_cell.length_c   1.000
_cell.angle_alpha   90.00
_cell.angle_beta   90.00
_cell.angle_gamma   90.00
#
_symmetry.space_group_name_H-M   'P 1'
#
loop_
_entity.id
_entity.type
_entity.pdbx_description
1 polymer ?
#
loop_
_entity_poly.entity_id
_entity_poly.type
_entity_poly.pdbx_seq_one_letter_code
_entity_poly.pdbx_strand_id
1 'polypeptide(L)'
;HTDFLAKLRKDPVVNCSIAVCQRIKCDIPFFGIQEEFNATLKGNLSFDWYIKTSHNHLLVVSTAEIMFNNSTFTLLPGQGAFVRAQTETKVELFEVPNPLPLIVGSSLGGLLLLALITAALYKLGFFKRQYKDMMSDG
;
A
#
# COMPACT_ATOMS: atom_id res chain seq x y z
N HIS A 1 -26.13 13.95 1.74
CA HIS A 1 -24.99 13.04 1.50
C HIS A 1 -23.77 13.91 1.28
N THR A 2 -22.94 14.09 2.31
CA THR A 2 -21.65 14.79 2.17
C THR A 2 -20.80 14.01 1.18
N ASP A 3 -20.16 14.71 0.25
CA ASP A 3 -19.30 14.10 -0.76
C ASP A 3 -18.06 13.50 -0.06
N PHE A 4 -18.10 12.18 0.14
CA PHE A 4 -17.05 11.36 0.77
C PHE A 4 -15.67 11.65 0.16
N LEU A 5 -15.61 11.81 -1.16
CA LEU A 5 -14.37 12.12 -1.87
C LEU A 5 -13.86 13.52 -1.55
N ALA A 6 -14.76 14.50 -1.44
CA ALA A 6 -14.37 15.86 -1.08
C ALA A 6 -13.78 15.92 0.33
N LYS A 7 -14.22 15.04 1.24
CA LYS A 7 -13.64 14.93 2.59
C LYS A 7 -12.28 14.23 2.57
N LEU A 8 -12.14 13.13 1.82
CA LEU A 8 -10.87 12.40 1.67
C LEU A 8 -9.77 13.20 0.97
N ARG A 9 -10.13 14.13 0.09
CA ARG A 9 -9.16 15.06 -0.53
C ARG A 9 -8.56 16.04 0.48
N LYS A 10 -9.28 16.38 1.55
CA LYS A 10 -8.80 17.29 2.60
C LYS A 10 -8.00 16.55 3.67
N ASP A 11 -8.44 15.35 4.01
CA ASP A 11 -7.88 14.55 5.10
C ASP A 11 -8.03 13.06 4.74
N PRO A 12 -6.94 12.27 4.64
CA PRO A 12 -7.00 10.86 4.23
C PRO A 12 -7.57 9.91 5.30
N VAL A 13 -8.24 10.44 6.32
CA VAL A 13 -8.82 9.67 7.44
C VAL A 13 -10.22 9.17 7.11
N VAL A 14 -10.39 7.85 7.15
CA VAL A 14 -11.67 7.14 7.04
C VAL A 14 -12.13 6.74 8.44
N ASN A 15 -13.17 7.40 8.93
CA ASN A 15 -13.81 7.09 10.22
C ASN A 15 -15.33 6.93 10.07
N CYS A 16 -16.00 6.54 11.16
CA CYS A 16 -17.45 6.29 11.18
C CYS A 16 -18.33 7.55 11.02
N SER A 17 -17.73 8.75 10.93
CA SER A 17 -18.49 9.98 10.61
C SER A 17 -18.67 10.17 9.11
N ILE A 18 -17.77 9.61 8.29
CA ILE A 18 -17.76 9.79 6.84
C ILE A 18 -18.03 8.49 6.07
N ALA A 19 -17.90 7.34 6.73
CA ALA A 19 -18.12 6.02 6.15
C ALA A 19 -19.16 5.23 6.95
N VAL A 20 -19.78 4.24 6.30
CA VAL A 20 -20.64 3.26 6.97
C VAL A 20 -19.75 2.29 7.74
N CYS A 21 -19.88 2.26 9.06
CA CYS A 21 -19.11 1.36 9.92
C CYS A 21 -19.91 0.13 10.31
N GLN A 22 -19.24 -1.02 10.29
CA GLN A 22 -19.71 -2.22 10.96
C GLN A 22 -19.51 -2.07 12.46
N ARG A 23 -20.57 -2.29 13.25
CA ARG A 23 -20.49 -2.34 14.72
C ARG A 23 -20.53 -3.79 15.17
N ILE A 24 -19.55 -4.18 15.98
CA ILE A 24 -19.43 -5.53 16.55
C ILE A 24 -19.54 -5.38 18.06
N LYS A 25 -20.51 -6.07 18.66
CA LYS A 25 -20.75 -6.07 20.10
C LYS A 25 -20.43 -7.45 20.65
N CYS A 26 -19.56 -7.49 21.65
CA CYS A 26 -19.19 -8.70 22.38
C CYS A 26 -19.69 -8.56 23.82
N ASP A 27 -20.71 -9.34 24.19
CA ASP A 27 -21.22 -9.36 25.56
C ASP A 27 -20.41 -10.36 26.40
N ILE A 28 -19.72 -9.86 27.42
CA ILE A 28 -18.89 -10.66 28.33
C ILE A 28 -19.66 -10.78 29.66
N PRO A 29 -20.19 -11.97 30.01
CA PRO A 29 -21.07 -12.12 31.17
C PRO A 29 -20.33 -12.03 32.51
N PHE A 30 -19.07 -12.46 32.55
CA PHE A 30 -18.19 -12.40 33.71
C PHE A 30 -16.78 -12.06 33.23
N PHE A 31 -16.12 -11.14 33.94
CA PHE A 31 -14.76 -10.73 33.65
C PHE A 31 -13.97 -10.67 34.95
N GLY A 32 -12.96 -11.55 35.07
CA GLY A 32 -12.15 -11.75 36.25
C GLY A 32 -11.10 -10.68 36.46
N ILE A 33 -10.55 -10.64 37.68
CA ILE A 33 -9.42 -9.77 38.03
C ILE A 33 -8.18 -10.26 37.26
N GLN A 34 -7.48 -9.35 36.56
CA GLN A 34 -6.34 -9.66 35.69
C GLN A 34 -6.66 -10.55 34.49
N GLU A 35 -7.94 -10.79 34.19
CA GLU A 35 -8.32 -11.45 32.94
C GLU A 35 -8.03 -10.51 31.75
N GLU A 36 -7.52 -11.07 30.66
CA GLU A 36 -7.26 -10.35 29.43
C GLU A 36 -8.26 -10.75 28.34
N PHE A 37 -8.84 -9.76 27.67
CA PHE A 37 -9.72 -9.98 26.53
C PHE A 37 -9.03 -9.53 25.24
N ASN A 38 -8.77 -10.49 24.35
CA ASN A 38 -8.14 -10.24 23.06
C ASN A 38 -9.16 -10.38 21.92
N ALA A 39 -9.31 -9.32 21.14
CA ALA A 39 -10.13 -9.31 19.93
C ALA A 39 -9.28 -8.94 18.71
N THR A 40 -9.38 -9.75 17.66
CA THR A 40 -8.71 -9.47 16.38
C THR A 40 -9.74 -9.11 15.32
N LEU A 41 -9.66 -7.89 14.80
CA LEU A 41 -10.44 -7.49 13.63
C LEU A 41 -9.69 -7.86 12.36
N LYS A 42 -10.27 -8.74 11.55
CA LYS A 42 -9.76 -9.11 10.22
C LYS A 42 -10.80 -8.75 9.17
N GLY A 43 -10.35 -8.20 8.06
CA GLY A 43 -11.19 -7.87 6.93
C GLY A 43 -10.36 -7.74 5.66
N ASN A 44 -11.00 -7.95 4.52
CA ASN A 44 -10.39 -7.67 3.23
C ASN A 44 -10.68 -6.23 2.86
N LEU A 45 -9.67 -5.54 2.36
CA LEU A 45 -9.82 -4.20 1.83
C LEU A 45 -9.89 -4.29 0.31
N SER A 46 -11.04 -3.94 -0.26
CA SER A 46 -11.20 -3.83 -1.72
C SER A 46 -11.02 -2.38 -2.14
N PHE A 47 -10.12 -2.15 -3.10
CA PHE A 47 -9.80 -0.81 -3.60
C PHE A 47 -10.17 -0.72 -5.07
N ASP A 48 -11.38 -0.24 -5.36
CA ASP A 48 -11.76 -0.08 -6.77
C ASP A 48 -11.20 1.20 -7.40
N TRP A 49 -10.89 2.28 -6.63
CA TRP A 49 -10.33 3.53 -7.17
C TRP A 49 -9.93 4.65 -6.16
N TYR A 50 -10.23 4.53 -4.86
CA TYR A 50 -10.19 5.64 -3.90
C TYR A 50 -8.80 6.04 -3.34
N ILE A 51 -7.73 5.27 -3.58
CA ILE A 51 -6.37 5.61 -3.10
C ILE A 51 -5.65 6.61 -4.02
N LYS A 52 -6.21 6.93 -5.20
CA LYS A 52 -5.73 8.06 -6.05
C LYS A 52 -6.04 9.45 -5.46
N THR A 53 -6.11 9.56 -4.14
CA THR A 53 -6.16 10.84 -3.43
C THR A 53 -4.76 11.45 -3.43
N SER A 54 -4.67 12.75 -3.20
CA SER A 54 -3.40 13.49 -3.16
C SER A 54 -2.39 12.97 -2.13
N HIS A 55 -2.84 12.14 -1.18
CA HIS A 55 -2.04 11.68 -0.06
C HIS A 55 -1.35 10.33 -0.31
N ASN A 56 -1.66 9.61 -1.40
CA ASN A 56 -1.13 8.27 -1.74
C ASN A 56 -1.34 7.18 -0.67
N HIS A 57 -2.12 7.47 0.37
CA HIS A 57 -2.48 6.54 1.43
C HIS A 57 -3.83 6.93 2.03
N LEU A 58 -4.42 6.00 2.76
CA LEU A 58 -5.61 6.20 3.59
C LEU A 58 -5.32 5.73 5.02
N LEU A 59 -5.88 6.44 6.00
CA LEU A 59 -5.86 6.05 7.41
C LEU A 59 -7.24 5.53 7.78
N VAL A 60 -7.36 4.22 7.97
CA VAL A 60 -8.62 3.60 8.38
C VAL A 60 -8.67 3.54 9.90
N VAL A 61 -9.64 4.24 10.49
CA VAL A 61 -9.80 4.33 11.94
C VAL A 61 -10.75 3.24 12.43
N SER A 62 -10.26 2.40 13.34
CA SER A 62 -11.07 1.44 14.09
C SER A 62 -11.17 1.90 15.54
N THR A 63 -12.39 1.91 16.10
CA THR A 63 -12.65 2.28 17.49
C THR A 63 -13.12 1.06 18.27
N ALA A 64 -12.55 0.84 19.45
CA ALA A 64 -13.01 -0.13 20.43
C ALA A 64 -13.44 0.61 21.71
N GLU A 65 -14.57 0.22 22.28
CA GLU A 65 -15.13 0.84 23.48
C GLU A 65 -15.67 -0.24 24.43
N ILE A 66 -15.34 -0.11 25.71
CA ILE A 66 -15.83 -0.96 26.79
C ILE A 66 -17.12 -0.34 27.34
N MET A 67 -18.20 -1.11 27.26
CA MET A 67 -19.50 -0.72 27.82
C MET A 67 -19.82 -1.58 29.03
N PHE A 68 -20.31 -0.96 30.10
CA PHE A 68 -20.74 -1.63 31.32
C PHE A 68 -22.01 -0.97 31.86
N ASN A 69 -22.66 -1.62 32.83
CA ASN A 69 -23.85 -1.07 33.43
C ASN A 69 -23.51 0.05 34.42
N ASN A 70 -23.73 1.29 34.00
CA ASN A 70 -23.48 2.49 34.81
C ASN A 70 -24.36 2.60 36.07
N SER A 71 -25.44 1.82 36.21
CA SER A 71 -26.21 1.77 37.47
C SER A 71 -25.54 0.93 38.54
N THR A 72 -24.62 0.05 38.16
CA THR A 72 -24.02 -0.97 39.04
C THR A 72 -22.52 -0.75 39.20
N PHE A 73 -21.84 -0.25 38.16
CA PHE A 73 -20.40 -0.04 38.14
C PHE A 73 -20.06 1.41 37.79
N THR A 74 -18.93 1.89 38.31
CA THR A 74 -18.40 3.23 38.03
C THR A 74 -16.92 3.14 37.71
N LEU A 75 -16.46 3.93 36.75
CA LEU A 75 -15.03 4.13 36.50
C LEU A 75 -14.38 4.89 37.65
N LEU A 76 -13.14 4.56 37.99
CA LEU A 76 -12.40 5.41 38.91
C LEU A 76 -12.09 6.75 38.25
N PRO A 77 -12.02 7.84 39.03
CA PRO A 77 -11.64 9.16 38.51
C PRO A 77 -10.33 9.09 37.72
N GLY A 78 -10.33 9.73 36.53
CA GLY A 78 -9.16 9.75 35.65
C GLY A 78 -9.00 8.54 34.72
N GLN A 79 -9.86 7.52 34.81
CA GLN A 79 -9.75 6.32 33.97
C GLN A 79 -10.65 6.30 32.72
N GLY A 80 -11.39 7.37 32.45
CA GLY A 80 -12.27 7.44 31.26
C GLY A 80 -11.55 7.26 29.92
N ALA A 81 -10.25 7.53 29.85
CA ALA A 81 -9.46 7.28 28.64
C ALA A 81 -9.19 5.78 28.37
N PHE A 82 -9.23 4.93 29.39
CA PHE A 82 -8.91 3.49 29.24
C PHE A 82 -10.08 2.66 28.71
N VAL A 83 -11.30 3.20 28.70
CA VAL A 83 -12.49 2.48 28.19
C VAL A 83 -12.72 2.67 26.71
N ARG A 84 -11.95 3.54 26.04
CA ARG A 84 -12.07 3.76 24.60
C ARG A 84 -10.69 3.85 23.97
N ALA A 85 -10.44 2.96 23.02
CA ALA A 85 -9.23 2.94 22.23
C ALA A 85 -9.55 3.19 20.75
N GLN A 86 -8.63 3.86 20.06
CA GLN A 86 -8.68 4.03 18.61
C GLN A 86 -7.35 3.57 18.03
N THR A 87 -7.42 2.91 16.88
CA THR A 87 -6.24 2.48 16.11
C THR A 87 -6.40 2.92 14.66
N GLU A 88 -5.29 3.36 14.08
CA GLU A 88 -5.22 3.82 12.70
C GLU A 88 -4.44 2.80 11.87
N THR A 89 -5.10 2.22 10.89
CA THR A 89 -4.45 1.32 9.93
C THR A 89 -4.09 2.13 8.69
N LYS A 90 -2.79 2.33 8.46
CA LYS A 90 -2.30 2.97 7.25
C LYS A 90 -2.35 2.01 6.08
N VAL A 91 -3.03 2.44 5.02
CA VAL A 91 -3.25 1.66 3.80
C VAL A 91 -2.61 2.42 2.65
N GLU A 92 -1.64 1.79 1.99
CA GLU A 92 -0.91 2.36 0.87
C GLU A 92 -1.16 1.53 -0.40
N LEU A 93 -1.19 2.21 -1.55
CA LEU A 93 -1.26 1.51 -2.83
C LEU A 93 0.12 0.98 -3.17
N PHE A 94 0.26 -0.34 -3.24
CA PHE A 94 1.49 -0.97 -3.70
C PHE A 94 1.41 -1.21 -5.22
N GLU A 95 1.91 -0.26 -6.00
CA GLU A 95 2.06 -0.45 -7.45
C GLU A 95 3.35 -1.24 -7.72
N VAL A 96 3.22 -2.48 -8.18
CA VAL A 96 4.36 -3.28 -8.63
C VAL A 96 4.86 -2.68 -9.95
N PRO A 97 6.10 -2.16 -10.02
CA PRO A 97 6.61 -1.58 -11.26
C PRO A 97 6.63 -2.62 -12.37
N ASN A 98 6.05 -2.28 -13.52
CA ASN A 98 6.09 -3.16 -14.69
C ASN A 98 7.52 -3.13 -15.29
N PRO A 99 8.26 -4.26 -15.34
CA PRO A 99 9.62 -4.27 -15.86
C PRO A 99 9.70 -4.19 -17.40
N LEU A 100 8.60 -4.40 -18.11
CA LEU A 100 8.58 -4.50 -19.57
C LEU A 100 9.14 -3.26 -20.30
N PRO A 101 8.79 -2.01 -19.94
CA PRO A 101 9.35 -0.83 -20.60
C PRO A 101 10.86 -0.72 -20.43
N LEU A 102 11.38 -1.11 -19.26
CA LEU A 102 12.81 -1.09 -18.96
C LEU A 102 13.57 -2.14 -19.80
N ILE A 103 13.01 -3.34 -19.92
CA ILE A 103 13.57 -4.43 -20.73
C ILE A 103 13.63 -4.01 -22.20
N VAL A 104 12.49 -3.59 -22.76
CA VAL A 104 12.39 -3.19 -24.18
C VAL A 104 13.32 -2.01 -24.48
N GLY A 105 13.35 -1.00 -23.61
CA GLY A 105 14.23 0.16 -23.76
C GLY A 105 15.71 -0.22 -23.71
N SER A 106 16.09 -1.09 -22.77
CA SER A 106 17.48 -1.55 -22.65
C SER A 106 17.91 -2.39 -23.85
N SER A 107 17.04 -3.25 -24.37
CA SER A 107 17.32 -4.05 -25.57
C SER A 107 17.51 -3.19 -26.80
N LEU A 108 16.61 -2.22 -27.05
CA LEU A 108 16.72 -1.30 -28.18
C LEU A 108 17.97 -0.43 -28.08
N GLY A 109 18.24 0.13 -26.90
CA GLY A 109 19.41 0.95 -26.63
C GLY A 109 20.71 0.17 -26.81
N GLY A 110 20.76 -1.07 -26.29
CA GLY A 110 21.90 -1.97 -26.46
C GLY A 110 22.17 -2.32 -27.91
N LEU A 111 21.13 -2.62 -28.70
CA LEU A 111 21.25 -2.89 -30.13
C LEU A 111 21.77 -1.67 -30.90
N LEU A 112 21.25 -0.48 -30.58
CA LEU A 112 21.69 0.77 -31.21
C LEU A 112 23.16 1.06 -30.88
N LEU A 113 23.55 0.89 -29.62
CA LEU A 113 24.93 1.06 -29.17
C LEU A 113 25.87 0.07 -29.90
N LEU A 114 25.47 -1.19 -30.01
CA LEU A 114 26.24 -2.25 -30.67
C LEU A 114 26.42 -1.93 -32.17
N ALA A 115 25.38 -1.43 -32.83
CA ALA A 115 25.44 -1.01 -34.23
C ALA A 115 26.42 0.16 -34.44
N LEU A 116 26.41 1.16 -33.55
CA LEU A 116 27.32 2.31 -33.60
C LEU A 116 28.79 1.88 -33.41
N ILE A 117 29.06 0.99 -32.44
CA ILE A 117 30.40 0.43 -32.21
C ILE A 117 30.86 -0.34 -33.46
N THR A 118 29.99 -1.18 -34.04
CA THR A 118 30.31 -1.97 -35.23
C THR A 118 30.63 -1.07 -36.42
N ALA A 119 29.86 -0.01 -36.65
CA ALA A 119 30.11 0.95 -37.72
C ALA A 119 31.44 1.70 -37.52
N ALA A 120 31.75 2.13 -36.29
CA ALA A 120 33.01 2.77 -35.96
C ALA A 120 34.21 1.83 -36.19
N LEU A 121 34.14 0.60 -35.70
CA LEU A 121 35.17 -0.42 -35.90
C LEU A 121 35.36 -0.79 -37.38
N TYR A 122 34.27 -0.86 -38.15
CA TYR A 122 34.33 -1.08 -39.59
C TYR A 122 35.06 0.05 -40.30
N LYS A 123 34.74 1.31 -39.96
CA LYS A 123 35.40 2.49 -40.52
C LYS A 123 36.88 2.57 -40.16
N LEU A 124 37.25 2.14 -38.96
CA LEU A 124 38.64 2.04 -38.49
C LEU A 124 39.39 0.82 -39.09
N GLY A 125 38.75 0.02 -39.93
CA GLY A 125 39.39 -1.10 -40.65
C GLY A 125 39.60 -2.36 -39.81
N PHE A 126 39.05 -2.42 -38.59
CA PHE A 126 39.20 -3.55 -37.68
C PHE A 126 38.64 -4.85 -38.28
N PHE A 127 37.43 -4.80 -38.86
CA PHE A 127 36.80 -5.95 -39.52
C PHE A 127 37.38 -6.26 -40.90
N LYS A 128 38.03 -5.29 -41.56
CA LYS A 128 38.61 -5.48 -42.90
C LYS A 128 39.86 -6.37 -42.89
N ARG A 129 40.53 -6.48 -41.74
CA ARG A 129 41.69 -7.39 -41.55
C ARG A 129 41.27 -8.85 -41.38
N GLN A 130 40.18 -9.14 -40.66
CA GLN A 130 39.75 -10.52 -40.36
C GLN A 130 38.84 -11.15 -41.42
N TYR A 131 38.03 -10.36 -42.15
CA TYR A 131 37.11 -10.91 -43.16
C TYR A 131 37.86 -11.51 -44.38
N LYS A 132 39.09 -11.03 -44.64
CA LYS A 132 39.96 -11.57 -45.70
C LYS A 132 40.50 -12.97 -45.36
N ASP A 133 40.66 -13.27 -44.07
CA ASP A 133 41.14 -14.59 -43.61
C ASP A 133 39.98 -15.61 -43.48
N MET A 134 38.74 -15.16 -43.25
CA MET A 134 37.56 -16.04 -43.11
C MET A 134 36.81 -16.36 -44.41
N MET A 135 37.01 -15.59 -45.50
CA MET A 135 36.45 -15.87 -46.83
C MET A 135 37.36 -16.69 -47.75
N SER A 136 38.58 -17.02 -47.32
CA SER A 136 39.58 -17.74 -48.12
C SER A 136 39.67 -19.23 -47.80
N ASP A 137 38.73 -19.78 -47.03
CA ASP A 137 38.65 -21.21 -46.71
C ASP A 137 37.27 -21.77 -47.07
N GLY A 138 36.99 -21.72 -48.39
CA GLY A 138 35.85 -22.31 -49.07
C GLY A 138 36.25 -22.76 -50.46
#